data_AF-A0A285P6J9-F1
#
_entry.id   AF-A0A285P6J9-F1
#
_cell.length_a   1.000
_cell.length_b   1.000
_cell.length_c   1.000
_cell.angle_alpha   90.00
_cell.angle_beta   90.00
_cell.angle_gamma   90.00
#
_symmetry.space_group_name_H-M   'P 1'
#
loop_
_entity.id
_entity.type
_entity.pdbx_description
1 polymer ?
#
loop_
_entity_poly.entity_id
_entity_poly.type
_entity_poly.pdbx_seq_one_letter_code
_entity_poly.pdbx_strand_id
1 'polypeptide(L)'
;MKGITHLLIGAGAGFASATALDADGAVTVTMTCTAAVAALVPDLDTGGLLSNRITFSHKAIRNITIFIGLLLIFYSMWNLYGQDRYIGLAIGAGIMLLSRVINKKFMLLITGIAVCLTGLYAGHTWIVMSGSYIGVASFLSHRSYTHSLIGLLYFYIMMTFFEQETALFGTQLAGTAGYASHLLADSRIFPVNKRGVKLLLPIINKEF
;
A
#
# COMPACT_ATOMS: atom_id res chain seq x y z
N MET A 1 -14.85 -5.35 -5.34
CA MET A 1 -16.00 -5.07 -4.44
C MET A 1 -15.68 -3.85 -3.55
N LYS A 2 -16.29 -3.65 -2.37
CA LYS A 2 -15.77 -2.67 -1.38
C LYS A 2 -14.62 -3.31 -0.61
N GLY A 3 -13.67 -2.50 -0.12
CA GLY A 3 -12.53 -2.99 0.68
C GLY A 3 -12.93 -3.81 1.90
N ILE A 4 -14.01 -3.45 2.60
CA ILE A 4 -14.50 -4.24 3.75
C ILE A 4 -14.89 -5.67 3.34
N THR A 5 -15.45 -5.83 2.14
CA THR A 5 -15.80 -7.16 1.63
C THR A 5 -14.56 -7.99 1.37
N HIS A 6 -13.52 -7.41 0.78
CA HIS A 6 -12.23 -8.09 0.58
C HIS A 6 -11.58 -8.47 1.92
N LEU A 7 -11.62 -7.58 2.90
CA LEU A 7 -11.13 -7.85 4.25
C LEU A 7 -11.85 -9.05 4.90
N LEU A 8 -13.18 -9.11 4.79
CA LEU A 8 -13.97 -10.22 5.36
C LEU A 8 -13.72 -11.54 4.65
N ILE A 9 -13.65 -11.54 3.31
CA ILE A 9 -13.33 -12.73 2.53
C ILE A 9 -11.90 -13.21 2.85
N GLY A 10 -10.95 -12.29 2.94
CA GLY A 10 -9.58 -12.58 3.36
C GLY A 10 -9.51 -13.18 4.76
N ALA A 11 -10.24 -12.62 5.73
CA ALA A 11 -10.35 -13.19 7.07
C ALA A 11 -10.88 -14.63 7.03
N GLY A 12 -11.93 -14.88 6.24
CA GLY A 12 -12.48 -16.23 6.03
C GLY A 12 -11.44 -17.19 5.42
N ALA A 13 -10.65 -16.75 4.45
CA ALA A 13 -9.58 -17.54 3.85
C ALA A 13 -8.46 -17.87 4.87
N GLY A 14 -8.11 -16.92 5.73
CA GLY A 14 -7.14 -17.14 6.81
C GLY A 14 -7.65 -18.12 7.86
N PHE A 15 -8.91 -17.99 8.28
CA PHE A 15 -9.55 -18.93 9.20
C PHE A 15 -9.61 -20.35 8.59
N ALA A 16 -10.02 -20.47 7.33
CA ALA A 16 -10.03 -21.76 6.64
C ALA A 16 -8.63 -22.38 6.54
N SER A 17 -7.60 -21.56 6.27
CA SER A 17 -6.21 -22.00 6.25
C SER A 17 -5.74 -22.51 7.61
N ALA A 18 -6.13 -21.83 8.69
CA ALA A 18 -5.81 -22.21 10.06
C ALA A 18 -6.46 -23.55 10.45
N THR A 19 -7.74 -23.70 10.15
CA THR A 19 -8.48 -24.96 10.36
C THR A 19 -7.85 -26.11 9.56
N ALA A 20 -7.39 -25.87 8.32
CA ALA A 20 -6.74 -26.89 7.52
C ALA A 20 -5.38 -27.34 8.07
N LEU A 21 -4.76 -26.54 8.93
CA LEU A 21 -3.49 -26.86 9.61
C LEU A 21 -3.68 -27.32 11.06
N ASP A 22 -4.92 -27.52 11.51
CA ASP A 22 -5.25 -27.80 12.91
C ASP A 22 -4.57 -26.83 13.89
N ALA A 23 -4.51 -25.56 13.49
CA ALA A 23 -3.83 -24.51 14.24
C ALA A 23 -4.52 -24.25 15.59
N ASP A 24 -3.72 -23.94 16.62
CA ASP A 24 -4.27 -23.50 17.89
C ASP A 24 -5.00 -22.15 17.77
N GLY A 25 -5.65 -21.72 18.86
CA GLY A 25 -6.43 -20.49 18.87
C GLY A 25 -5.60 -19.23 18.55
N ALA A 26 -4.36 -19.13 19.03
CA ALA A 26 -3.52 -17.96 18.81
C ALA A 26 -3.02 -17.90 17.36
N VAL A 27 -2.56 -19.03 16.83
CA VAL A 27 -2.12 -19.16 15.43
C VAL A 27 -3.30 -18.91 14.49
N THR A 28 -4.50 -19.40 14.83
CA THR A 28 -5.73 -19.14 14.06
C THR A 28 -6.04 -17.65 13.95
N VAL A 29 -5.95 -16.90 15.04
CA VAL A 29 -6.16 -15.45 15.04
C VAL A 29 -5.11 -14.77 14.17
N THR A 30 -3.84 -15.12 14.33
CA THR A 30 -2.73 -14.56 13.54
C THR A 30 -2.93 -14.80 12.04
N MET A 31 -3.21 -16.03 11.63
CA MET A 31 -3.47 -16.38 10.22
C MET A 31 -4.69 -15.65 9.67
N THR A 32 -5.78 -15.56 10.44
CA THR A 32 -6.99 -14.83 10.07
C THR A 32 -6.71 -13.35 9.84
N CYS A 33 -6.00 -12.69 10.77
CA CYS A 33 -5.65 -11.29 10.66
C CYS A 33 -4.69 -11.02 9.49
N THR A 34 -3.68 -11.87 9.31
CA THR A 34 -2.72 -11.78 8.20
C THR A 34 -3.43 -11.86 6.85
N ALA A 35 -4.33 -12.84 6.68
CA ALA A 35 -5.10 -13.00 5.44
C ALA A 35 -6.07 -11.83 5.20
N ALA A 36 -6.69 -11.31 6.25
CA ALA A 36 -7.59 -10.15 6.18
C ALA A 36 -6.87 -8.89 5.67
N VAL A 37 -5.64 -8.64 6.15
CA VAL A 37 -4.79 -7.53 5.67
C VAL A 37 -4.27 -7.82 4.26
N ALA A 38 -3.81 -9.04 4.00
CA ALA A 38 -3.28 -9.44 2.69
C ALA A 38 -4.31 -9.29 1.56
N ALA A 39 -5.59 -9.57 1.85
CA ALA A 39 -6.68 -9.36 0.89
C ALA A 39 -6.90 -7.89 0.51
N LEU A 40 -6.34 -6.91 1.24
CA LEU A 40 -6.42 -5.49 0.89
C LEU A 40 -5.20 -4.98 0.11
N VAL A 41 -4.13 -5.77 0.04
CA VAL A 41 -2.85 -5.38 -0.57
C VAL A 41 -2.96 -5.11 -2.07
N PRO A 42 -3.72 -5.88 -2.88
CA PRO A 42 -3.89 -5.58 -4.31
C PRO A 42 -4.41 -4.15 -4.58
N ASP A 43 -5.31 -3.67 -3.72
CA ASP A 43 -5.95 -2.35 -3.83
C ASP A 43 -5.10 -1.19 -3.31
N LEU A 44 -3.83 -1.43 -2.94
CA LEU A 44 -2.90 -0.35 -2.61
C LEU A 44 -2.68 0.61 -3.79
N ASP A 45 -2.81 0.12 -5.02
CA ASP A 45 -2.79 0.95 -6.25
C ASP A 45 -3.98 1.92 -6.36
N THR A 46 -4.94 1.84 -5.44
CA THR A 46 -6.13 2.68 -5.39
C THR A 46 -6.19 3.59 -4.18
N GLY A 47 -7.23 4.42 -4.21
CA GLY A 47 -7.73 5.17 -3.07
C GLY A 47 -8.35 4.33 -1.93
N GLY A 48 -8.17 3.01 -1.88
CA GLY A 48 -8.87 2.05 -1.01
C GLY A 48 -8.58 2.09 0.49
N LEU A 49 -9.11 1.08 1.21
CA LEU A 49 -9.13 1.04 2.69
C LEU A 49 -7.72 1.03 3.28
N LEU A 50 -6.86 0.12 2.81
CA LEU A 50 -5.50 -0.02 3.33
C LEU A 50 -4.64 1.20 2.99
N SER A 51 -4.70 1.71 1.76
CA SER A 51 -3.90 2.88 1.36
C SER A 51 -4.27 4.13 2.17
N ASN A 52 -5.55 4.32 2.54
CA ASN A 52 -5.96 5.40 3.45
C ASN A 52 -5.48 5.22 4.90
N ARG A 53 -5.19 3.99 5.32
CA ARG A 53 -4.77 3.72 6.71
C ARG A 53 -3.26 3.85 6.91
N ILE A 54 -2.47 3.49 5.90
CA ILE A 54 -1.00 3.52 5.97
C ILE A 54 -0.38 4.84 5.50
N THR A 55 -1.15 5.67 4.80
CA THR A 55 -0.69 7.00 4.35
C THR A 55 -1.32 8.10 5.19
N PHE A 56 -0.58 9.20 5.39
CA PHE A 56 -1.16 10.42 5.95
C PHE A 56 -2.12 11.06 4.95
N SER A 57 -3.07 11.84 5.48
CA SER A 57 -3.99 12.63 4.64
C SER A 57 -3.20 13.62 3.77
N HIS A 58 -3.12 13.33 2.47
CA HIS A 58 -2.48 14.22 1.50
C HIS A 58 -3.04 15.66 1.57
N LYS A 59 -4.33 15.82 1.90
CA LYS A 59 -4.95 17.14 2.11
C LYS A 59 -4.37 17.85 3.32
N ALA A 60 -4.20 17.15 4.44
CA ALA A 60 -3.61 17.73 5.64
C ALA A 60 -2.15 18.13 5.41
N ILE A 61 -1.33 17.23 4.84
CA ILE A 61 0.08 17.51 4.54
C ILE A 61 0.21 18.67 3.55
N ARG A 62 -0.63 18.71 2.51
CA ARG A 62 -0.66 19.83 1.56
C ARG A 62 -1.00 21.16 2.25
N ASN A 63 -2.03 21.18 3.09
CA ASN A 63 -2.44 22.39 3.80
C ASN A 63 -1.37 22.88 4.78
N ILE A 64 -0.71 21.97 5.52
CA ILE A 64 0.42 22.29 6.39
C ILE A 64 1.57 22.88 5.57
N THR A 65 1.90 22.28 4.42
CA THR A 65 2.97 22.76 3.53
C THR A 65 2.68 24.18 3.02
N ILE A 66 1.44 24.43 2.59
CA ILE A 66 1.00 25.78 2.17
C ILE A 66 1.12 26.76 3.34
N PHE A 67 0.68 26.36 4.53
CA PHE A 67 0.75 27.20 5.73
C PHE A 67 2.20 27.56 6.11
N ILE A 68 3.12 26.60 6.05
CA ILE A 68 4.56 26.85 6.27
C ILE A 68 5.10 27.85 5.24
N GLY A 69 4.74 27.70 3.96
CA GLY A 69 5.14 28.64 2.92
C GLY A 69 4.63 30.06 3.16
N LEU A 70 3.38 30.20 3.62
CA LEU A 70 2.79 31.48 4.00
C LEU A 70 3.50 32.11 5.20
N LEU A 71 3.79 31.33 6.25
CA LEU A 71 4.55 31.82 7.40
C LEU A 71 5.93 32.32 7.01
N LEU A 72 6.62 31.63 6.10
CA LEU A 72 7.93 32.04 5.61
C LEU A 72 7.86 33.36 4.83
N ILE A 73 6.82 33.54 4.01
CA ILE A 73 6.56 34.81 3.32
C ILE A 73 6.36 35.94 4.33
N PHE A 74 5.47 35.76 5.31
CA PHE A 74 5.21 36.79 6.32
C PHE A 74 6.46 37.12 7.14
N TYR A 75 7.20 36.09 7.57
CA TYR A 75 8.45 36.27 8.29
C TYR A 75 9.46 37.08 7.47
N SER A 76 9.61 36.75 6.19
CA SER A 76 10.54 37.43 5.27
C SER A 76 10.17 38.91 5.09
N MET A 77 8.88 39.21 4.92
CA MET A 77 8.41 40.59 4.78
C MET A 77 8.67 41.44 6.02
N TRP A 78 8.52 40.84 7.21
CA TRP A 78 8.59 41.57 8.48
C TRP A 78 10.02 41.73 9.01
N ASN A 79 10.85 40.69 8.88
CA ASN A 79 12.14 40.62 9.59
C ASN A 79 13.37 40.71 8.68
N LEU A 80 13.23 40.46 7.37
CA LEU A 80 14.38 40.44 6.45
C LEU A 80 14.40 41.70 5.57
N TYR A 81 15.58 42.04 5.06
CA TYR A 81 15.82 43.19 4.18
C TYR A 81 16.72 42.81 3.01
N GLY A 82 16.74 43.66 1.98
CA GLY A 82 17.60 43.46 0.81
C GLY A 82 17.36 42.12 0.12
N GLN A 83 18.44 41.46 -0.28
CA GLN A 83 18.40 40.21 -1.03
C GLN A 83 17.76 39.05 -0.24
N ASP A 84 17.99 38.98 1.07
CA ASP A 84 17.47 37.91 1.92
C ASP A 84 15.94 37.90 1.97
N ARG A 85 15.31 39.08 1.91
CA ARG A 85 13.84 39.20 1.81
C ARG A 85 13.33 38.51 0.54
N TYR A 86 13.93 38.80 -0.61
CA TYR A 86 13.50 38.23 -1.88
C TYR A 86 13.73 36.71 -1.93
N ILE A 87 14.83 36.23 -1.36
CA ILE A 87 15.10 34.79 -1.22
C ILE A 87 14.02 34.12 -0.36
N GLY A 88 13.72 34.67 0.82
CA GLY A 88 12.68 34.12 1.71
C GLY A 88 11.29 34.09 1.07
N LEU A 89 10.93 35.15 0.32
CA LEU A 89 9.68 35.19 -0.46
C LEU A 89 9.66 34.11 -1.54
N ALA A 90 10.76 33.96 -2.29
CA ALA A 90 10.87 32.95 -3.35
C ALA A 90 10.79 31.53 -2.79
N ILE A 91 11.45 31.23 -1.66
CA ILE A 91 11.38 29.93 -1.00
C ILE A 91 9.94 29.66 -0.53
N GLY A 92 9.30 30.63 0.13
CA GLY A 92 7.93 30.45 0.61
C GLY A 92 6.93 30.19 -0.53
N ALA A 93 7.02 30.95 -1.61
CA ALA A 93 6.23 30.71 -2.82
C ALA A 93 6.57 29.36 -3.47
N GLY A 94 7.85 28.98 -3.51
CA GLY A 94 8.32 27.69 -4.01
C GLY A 94 7.73 26.51 -3.23
N ILE A 95 7.71 26.58 -1.90
CA ILE A 95 7.09 25.57 -1.03
C ILE A 95 5.59 25.44 -1.32
N MET A 96 4.89 26.57 -1.48
CA MET A 96 3.46 26.56 -1.84
C MET A 96 3.21 25.94 -3.23
N LEU A 97 4.11 26.15 -4.18
CA LEU A 97 4.01 25.52 -5.51
C LEU A 97 4.29 24.01 -5.43
N LEU A 98 5.33 23.61 -4.67
CA LEU A 98 5.67 22.21 -4.43
C LEU A 98 4.52 21.44 -3.75
N SER A 99 3.70 22.09 -2.93
CA SER A 99 2.56 21.43 -2.30
C SER A 99 1.57 20.83 -3.31
N ARG A 100 1.58 21.26 -4.58
CA ARG A 100 0.74 20.71 -5.66
C ARG A 100 1.09 19.27 -6.02
N VAL A 101 2.34 18.83 -5.79
CA VAL A 101 2.74 17.43 -6.04
C VAL A 101 2.21 16.48 -4.98
N ILE A 102 1.78 17.01 -3.82
CA ILE A 102 1.27 16.24 -2.68
C ILE A 102 -0.14 15.73 -3.00
N ASN A 103 -0.18 14.61 -3.68
CA ASN A 103 -1.38 13.85 -3.98
C ASN A 103 -1.31 12.47 -3.29
N LYS A 104 -2.39 11.68 -3.40
CA LYS A 104 -2.45 10.38 -2.73
C LYS A 104 -1.38 9.39 -3.22
N LYS A 105 -1.07 9.38 -4.52
CA LYS A 105 -0.01 8.52 -5.09
C LYS A 105 1.37 8.91 -4.55
N PHE A 106 1.64 10.20 -4.45
CA PHE A 106 2.87 10.72 -3.85
C PHE A 106 3.00 10.30 -2.38
N MET A 107 1.93 10.40 -1.59
CA MET A 107 1.96 9.92 -0.20
C MET A 107 2.25 8.43 -0.10
N LEU A 108 1.64 7.61 -0.97
CA LEU A 108 1.89 6.17 -1.01
C LEU A 108 3.34 5.86 -1.42
N LEU A 109 3.90 6.59 -2.39
CA LEU A 109 5.30 6.47 -2.79
C LEU A 109 6.24 6.77 -1.62
N ILE A 110 6.03 7.87 -0.91
CA ILE A 110 6.84 8.23 0.26
C ILE A 110 6.71 7.17 1.36
N THR A 111 5.51 6.63 1.60
CA THR A 111 5.32 5.50 2.52
C THR A 111 6.12 4.28 2.07
N GLY A 112 6.08 3.92 0.78
CA GLY A 112 6.85 2.79 0.24
C GLY A 112 8.36 2.98 0.40
N ILE A 113 8.87 4.18 0.12
CA ILE A 113 10.29 4.54 0.32
C ILE A 113 10.66 4.44 1.80
N ALA A 114 9.86 5.01 2.69
CA ALA A 114 10.12 4.98 4.14
C ALA A 114 10.17 3.55 4.68
N VAL A 115 9.20 2.70 4.29
CA VAL A 115 9.17 1.28 4.65
C VAL A 115 10.38 0.54 4.09
N CYS A 116 10.73 0.78 2.82
CA CYS A 116 11.89 0.17 2.18
C CYS A 116 13.20 0.53 2.89
N LEU A 117 13.43 1.81 3.17
CA LEU A 117 14.60 2.29 3.92
C LEU A 117 14.64 1.72 5.34
N THR A 118 13.49 1.58 5.99
CA THR A 118 13.40 0.94 7.32
C THR A 118 13.79 -0.53 7.25
N GLY A 119 13.29 -1.26 6.23
CA GLY A 119 13.66 -2.65 6.00
C GLY A 119 15.15 -2.83 5.71
N LEU A 120 15.74 -1.94 4.91
CA LEU A 120 17.18 -1.97 4.61
C LEU A 120 18.00 -1.68 5.86
N TYR A 121 17.62 -0.67 6.64
CA TYR A 121 18.30 -0.31 7.89
C TYR A 121 18.23 -1.44 8.93
N ALA A 122 17.08 -2.11 9.04
CA ALA A 122 16.86 -3.19 10.00
C ALA A 122 17.32 -4.57 9.50
N GLY A 123 17.65 -4.72 8.21
CA GLY A 123 18.05 -5.99 7.60
C GLY A 123 16.89 -6.96 7.30
N HIS A 124 15.64 -6.48 7.32
CA HIS A 124 14.44 -7.31 7.14
C HIS A 124 13.98 -7.34 5.67
N THR A 125 14.23 -8.44 4.97
CA THR A 125 13.98 -8.57 3.52
C THR A 125 12.49 -8.42 3.17
N TRP A 126 11.58 -9.00 3.96
CA TRP A 126 10.14 -8.89 3.68
C TRP A 126 9.64 -7.45 3.84
N ILE A 127 10.25 -6.64 4.71
CA ILE A 127 9.93 -5.20 4.86
C ILE A 127 10.40 -4.43 3.64
N VAL A 128 11.60 -4.71 3.13
CA VAL A 128 12.10 -4.13 1.87
C VAL A 128 11.15 -4.44 0.73
N MET A 129 10.74 -5.71 0.60
CA MET A 129 9.80 -6.15 -0.43
C MET A 129 8.40 -5.52 -0.27
N SER A 130 7.94 -5.32 0.96
CA SER A 130 6.68 -4.62 1.25
C SER A 130 6.75 -3.16 0.82
N GLY A 131 7.85 -2.47 1.15
CA GLY A 131 8.10 -1.08 0.79
C GLY A 131 8.18 -0.87 -0.73
N SER A 132 8.89 -1.74 -1.44
CA SER A 132 8.96 -1.68 -2.90
C SER A 132 7.62 -1.99 -3.56
N TYR A 133 6.83 -2.93 -3.04
CA TYR A 133 5.46 -3.18 -3.53
C TYR A 133 4.58 -1.93 -3.38
N ILE A 134 4.56 -1.31 -2.19
CA ILE A 134 3.81 -0.08 -1.92
C ILE A 134 4.24 1.05 -2.86
N GLY A 135 5.55 1.22 -3.04
CA GLY A 135 6.14 2.24 -3.91
C GLY A 135 5.74 2.03 -5.37
N VAL A 136 5.89 0.81 -5.91
CA VAL A 136 5.52 0.47 -7.29
C VAL A 136 4.01 0.60 -7.51
N ALA A 137 3.18 0.14 -6.55
CA ALA A 137 1.72 0.25 -6.63
C ALA A 137 1.25 1.70 -6.81
N SER A 138 1.99 2.69 -6.31
CA SER A 138 1.65 4.12 -6.50
C SER A 138 1.64 4.57 -7.97
N PHE A 139 2.37 3.88 -8.85
CA PHE A 139 2.46 4.19 -10.28
C PHE A 139 1.53 3.33 -11.14
N LEU A 140 1.06 2.20 -10.62
CA LEU A 140 0.25 1.26 -11.38
C LEU A 140 -1.17 1.77 -11.60
N SER A 141 -1.77 1.36 -12.72
CA SER A 141 -3.20 1.52 -12.94
C SER A 141 -3.95 0.45 -12.16
N HIS A 142 -5.11 0.80 -11.59
CA HIS A 142 -5.95 -0.15 -10.90
C HIS A 142 -6.24 -1.39 -11.78
N ARG A 143 -6.14 -2.59 -11.19
CA ARG A 143 -6.36 -3.91 -11.84
C ARG A 143 -5.32 -4.31 -12.89
N SER A 144 -4.10 -3.78 -12.76
CA SER A 144 -2.94 -4.21 -13.56
C SER A 144 -2.10 -5.25 -12.80
N TYR A 145 -0.81 -4.99 -12.58
CA TYR A 145 0.13 -5.95 -12.03
C TYR A 145 -0.18 -6.38 -10.59
N THR A 146 -0.72 -5.49 -9.76
CA THR A 146 -1.25 -5.80 -8.42
C THR A 146 -2.43 -6.79 -8.45
N HIS A 147 -3.08 -6.96 -9.59
CA HIS A 147 -4.21 -7.86 -9.77
C HIS A 147 -3.87 -8.99 -10.77
N SER A 148 -2.62 -9.42 -10.78
CA SER A 148 -2.10 -10.45 -11.67
C SER A 148 -1.40 -11.56 -10.90
N LEU A 149 -1.16 -12.70 -11.57
CA LEU A 149 -0.41 -13.80 -10.99
C LEU A 149 1.03 -13.41 -10.64
N ILE A 150 1.62 -12.44 -11.35
CA ILE A 150 2.97 -11.95 -11.00
C ILE A 150 2.96 -11.15 -9.70
N GLY A 151 1.89 -10.38 -9.45
CA GLY A 151 1.68 -9.69 -8.18
C GLY A 151 1.47 -10.68 -7.04
N LEU A 152 0.65 -11.71 -7.27
CA LEU A 152 0.46 -12.81 -6.31
C LEU A 152 1.77 -13.56 -6.02
N LEU A 153 2.56 -13.88 -7.04
CA LEU A 153 3.86 -14.56 -6.89
C LEU A 153 4.85 -13.71 -6.09
N TYR A 154 4.93 -12.42 -6.40
CA TYR A 154 5.75 -11.49 -5.63
C TYR A 154 5.34 -11.47 -4.16
N PHE A 155 4.03 -11.39 -3.88
CA PHE A 155 3.50 -11.39 -2.53
C PHE A 155 3.72 -12.72 -1.81
N TYR A 156 3.60 -13.86 -2.51
CA TYR A 156 3.92 -15.19 -1.99
C TYR A 156 5.39 -15.27 -1.52
N ILE A 157 6.33 -14.78 -2.33
CA ILE A 157 7.76 -14.75 -1.96
C ILE A 157 7.98 -13.85 -0.74
N MET A 158 7.39 -12.65 -0.75
CA MET A 158 7.45 -11.73 0.40
C MET A 158 6.94 -12.38 1.68
N MET A 159 5.79 -13.06 1.62
CA MET A 159 5.20 -13.77 2.76
C MET A 159 6.03 -14.97 3.22
N THR A 160 6.80 -15.59 2.34
CA THR A 160 7.75 -16.66 2.70
C THR A 160 8.87 -16.09 3.58
N PHE A 161 9.46 -14.96 3.20
CA PHE A 161 10.45 -14.28 4.04
C PHE A 161 9.86 -13.80 5.37
N PHE A 162 8.62 -13.29 5.36
CA PHE A 162 7.92 -12.89 6.57
C PHE A 162 7.74 -14.05 7.55
N GLU A 163 7.23 -15.20 7.09
CA GLU A 163 7.02 -16.37 7.94
C GLU A 163 8.35 -16.90 8.51
N GLN A 164 9.38 -17.00 7.66
CA GLN A 164 10.71 -17.47 8.09
C GLN A 164 11.32 -16.58 9.17
N GLU A 165 11.20 -15.27 9.03
CA GLU A 165 11.81 -14.31 9.96
C GLU A 165 11.02 -14.13 11.26
N THR A 166 9.68 -14.24 11.21
CA THR A 166 8.82 -14.08 12.39
C THR A 166 8.53 -15.39 13.12
N ALA A 167 8.85 -16.53 12.52
CA ALA A 167 8.49 -17.87 13.00
C ALA A 167 6.97 -18.08 13.24
N LEU A 168 6.13 -17.26 12.58
CA LEU A 168 4.68 -17.37 12.64
C LEU A 168 4.19 -18.36 11.57
N PHE A 169 4.29 -19.65 11.88
CA PHE A 169 3.95 -20.74 10.97
C PHE A 169 2.54 -20.61 10.38
N GLY A 170 2.42 -20.88 9.07
CA GLY A 170 1.15 -20.84 8.33
C GLY A 170 0.73 -19.45 7.86
N THR A 171 1.42 -18.37 8.28
CA THR A 171 1.11 -17.02 7.81
C THR A 171 1.38 -16.82 6.32
N GLN A 172 2.34 -17.55 5.75
CA GLN A 172 2.61 -17.57 4.32
C GLN A 172 1.41 -18.10 3.54
N LEU A 173 0.88 -19.27 3.94
CA LEU A 173 -0.30 -19.87 3.35
C LEU A 173 -1.51 -18.94 3.50
N ALA A 174 -1.79 -18.49 4.72
CA ALA A 174 -2.94 -17.64 5.02
C ALA A 174 -2.88 -16.30 4.28
N GLY A 175 -1.73 -15.63 4.29
CA GLY A 175 -1.53 -14.36 3.59
C GLY A 175 -1.67 -14.51 2.08
N THR A 176 -1.08 -15.55 1.49
CA THR A 176 -1.21 -15.83 0.06
C THR A 176 -2.65 -16.16 -0.31
N ALA A 177 -3.35 -16.97 0.51
CA ALA A 177 -4.77 -17.27 0.33
C ALA A 177 -5.64 -16.01 0.43
N GLY A 178 -5.34 -15.11 1.37
CA GLY A 178 -5.98 -13.80 1.49
C GLY A 178 -5.82 -12.96 0.22
N TYR A 179 -4.60 -12.82 -0.29
CA TYR A 179 -4.33 -12.09 -1.55
C TYR A 179 -5.05 -12.76 -2.74
N ALA A 180 -4.96 -14.08 -2.86
CA ALA A 180 -5.60 -14.84 -3.92
C ALA A 180 -7.13 -14.69 -3.87
N SER A 181 -7.72 -14.67 -2.67
CA SER A 181 -9.16 -14.45 -2.49
C SER A 181 -9.62 -13.09 -3.04
N HIS A 182 -8.78 -12.05 -2.95
CA HIS A 182 -9.06 -10.76 -3.59
C HIS A 182 -9.12 -10.89 -5.11
N LEU A 183 -8.12 -11.54 -5.72
CA LEU A 183 -8.10 -11.75 -7.17
C LEU A 183 -9.31 -12.55 -7.65
N LEU A 184 -9.66 -13.62 -6.94
CA LEU A 184 -10.82 -14.45 -7.26
C LEU A 184 -12.11 -13.65 -7.14
N ALA A 185 -12.28 -12.88 -6.07
CA ALA A 185 -13.45 -12.04 -5.86
C ALA A 185 -13.59 -10.94 -6.93
N ASP A 186 -12.47 -10.43 -7.44
CA ASP A 186 -12.48 -9.40 -8.47
C ASP A 186 -12.45 -9.93 -9.93
N SER A 187 -12.27 -11.24 -10.12
CA SER A 187 -12.35 -11.94 -11.41
C SER A 187 -13.78 -12.13 -11.93
N ARG A 188 -13.93 -12.37 -13.24
CA ARG A 188 -15.22 -12.74 -13.87
C ARG A 188 -15.56 -14.22 -13.70
N ILE A 189 -14.71 -15.01 -13.05
CA ILE A 189 -15.01 -16.41 -12.72
C ILE A 189 -16.32 -16.49 -11.92
N PHE A 190 -16.57 -15.51 -11.05
CA PHE A 190 -17.86 -15.35 -10.39
C PHE A 190 -18.75 -14.34 -11.12
N PRO A 191 -20.05 -14.64 -11.31
CA PRO A 191 -20.99 -13.79 -12.08
C PRO A 191 -21.27 -12.42 -11.44
N VAL A 192 -20.72 -12.16 -10.25
CA VAL A 192 -20.96 -10.95 -9.46
C VAL A 192 -20.14 -9.76 -9.96
N ASN A 193 -18.98 -9.98 -10.62
CA ASN A 193 -18.12 -8.90 -11.09
C ASN A 193 -17.91 -8.94 -12.62
N LYS A 194 -18.53 -7.99 -13.33
CA LYS A 194 -18.44 -7.88 -14.80
C LYS A 194 -17.14 -7.28 -15.31
N ARG A 195 -16.33 -6.65 -14.47
CA ARG A 195 -15.12 -5.92 -14.89
C ARG A 195 -13.87 -6.83 -14.99
N GLY A 196 -13.76 -7.85 -14.14
CA GLY A 196 -12.64 -8.79 -14.16
C GLY A 196 -11.28 -8.21 -13.76
N VAL A 197 -10.26 -9.06 -13.83
CA VAL A 197 -8.84 -8.74 -13.59
C VAL A 197 -7.94 -9.36 -14.66
N LYS A 198 -6.78 -8.74 -14.92
CA LYS A 198 -5.84 -9.21 -15.95
C LYS A 198 -4.81 -10.16 -15.35
N LEU A 199 -5.26 -11.38 -15.01
CA LEU A 199 -4.46 -12.36 -14.27
C LEU A 199 -3.12 -12.70 -14.91
N LEU A 200 -3.06 -12.70 -16.25
CA LEU A 200 -1.92 -13.21 -17.01
C LEU A 200 -1.00 -12.10 -17.56
N LEU A 201 -1.04 -10.88 -16.99
CA LEU A 201 -0.04 -9.86 -17.32
C LEU A 201 1.37 -10.32 -16.94
N PRO A 202 2.41 -9.95 -17.73
CA PRO A 202 2.37 -9.15 -18.96
C PRO A 202 2.09 -9.96 -20.24
N ILE A 203 1.95 -11.28 -20.14
CA ILE A 203 1.89 -12.20 -21.29
C ILE A 203 0.57 -12.04 -22.07
N ILE A 204 -0.56 -11.94 -21.37
CA ILE A 204 -1.89 -11.83 -21.98
C ILE A 204 -2.65 -10.64 -21.38
N ASN A 205 -3.03 -9.70 -22.23
CA ASN A 205 -3.82 -8.52 -21.87
C ASN A 205 -5.33 -8.79 -22.02
N LYS A 206 -5.83 -9.85 -21.36
CA LYS A 206 -7.25 -10.25 -21.34
C LYS A 206 -7.78 -10.22 -19.90
N GLU A 207 -9.01 -9.78 -19.75
CA GLU A 207 -9.73 -9.80 -18.47
C GLU A 207 -10.35 -11.18 -18.25
N PHE A 208 -10.12 -11.73 -17.06
CA PHE A 208 -10.66 -12.99 -16.56
C PHE A 208 -11.55 -12.76 -15.35
#